data_AF-A0A382SDX9-F1
#
_entry.id   AF-A0A382SDX9-F1
#
_cell.length_a   1.000
_cell.length_b   1.000
_cell.length_c   1.000
_cell.angle_alpha   90.00
_cell.angle_beta   90.00
_cell.angle_gamma   90.00
#
_symmetry.space_group_name_H-M   'P 1'
#
loop_
_entity.id
_entity.type
_entity.pdbx_description
1 polymer ?
#
loop_
_entity_poly.entity_id
_entity_poly.type
_entity_poly.pdbx_seq_one_letter_code
_entity_poly.pdbx_strand_id
1 'polypeptide(L)'
;MSWIDKIKAGIGGKKIAKDEDLWAKCKKCKEKIYIAELETNLKVCPLCDSHFRLETRQRIHQLIDQETFKEHDQHLTSSDPLKFKDTKKYKDRIKSLIKKGISNDAVV
;
A
#
# COMPACT_ATOMS: atom_id res chain seq x y z
N MET A 1 35.08 -17.61 -24.54
CA MET A 1 34.09 -17.09 -23.58
C MET A 1 33.01 -16.36 -24.36
N SER A 2 31.75 -16.82 -24.26
CA SER A 2 30.66 -16.35 -25.10
C SER A 2 30.31 -14.90 -24.78
N TRP A 3 30.11 -14.09 -25.82
CA TRP A 3 29.67 -12.70 -25.69
C TRP A 3 28.32 -12.58 -24.95
N ILE A 4 27.49 -13.62 -25.03
CA ILE A 4 26.19 -13.73 -24.35
C ILE A 4 26.36 -13.77 -22.82
N ASP A 5 27.45 -14.35 -22.32
CA ASP A 5 27.70 -14.47 -20.87
C ASP A 5 28.01 -13.10 -20.25
N LYS A 6 28.55 -12.16 -21.04
CA LYS A 6 28.82 -10.78 -20.60
C LYS A 6 27.55 -9.93 -20.46
N ILE A 7 26.50 -10.23 -21.22
CA ILE A 7 25.21 -9.50 -21.15
C ILE A 7 24.44 -9.89 -19.89
N LYS A 8 24.46 -11.18 -19.51
CA LYS A 8 23.77 -11.67 -18.31
C LYS A 8 24.38 -11.15 -17.00
N ALA A 9 25.67 -10.81 -17.00
CA ALA A 9 26.35 -10.28 -15.82
C ALA A 9 26.05 -8.78 -15.54
N GLY A 10 25.55 -8.02 -16.52
CA GLY A 10 25.33 -6.58 -16.42
C GLY A 10 23.90 -6.14 -16.06
N ILE A 11 22.93 -7.06 -16.14
CA ILE A 11 21.52 -6.76 -15.82
C ILE A 11 21.26 -7.29 -14.42
N GLY A 12 21.61 -6.49 -13.40
CA GLY A 12 21.17 -6.71 -12.03
C GLY A 12 19.65 -6.91 -12.02
N GLY A 13 19.22 -8.12 -11.69
CA GLY A 13 17.84 -8.56 -11.81
C GLY A 13 16.89 -7.71 -10.98
N LYS A 14 16.32 -6.65 -11.57
CA LYS A 14 15.01 -6.15 -11.16
C LYS A 14 14.03 -7.28 -11.43
N LYS A 15 13.42 -7.82 -10.37
CA LYS A 15 12.29 -8.75 -10.50
C LYS A 15 11.25 -8.08 -11.39
N ILE A 16 11.08 -8.60 -12.60
CA ILE A 16 10.00 -8.19 -13.49
C ILE A 16 8.71 -8.59 -12.78
N ALA A 17 7.86 -7.62 -12.46
CA ALA A 17 6.56 -7.88 -11.83
C ALA A 17 5.78 -8.86 -12.72
N LYS A 18 5.16 -9.88 -12.12
CA LYS A 18 4.36 -10.85 -12.88
C LYS A 18 3.17 -10.11 -13.48
N ASP A 19 2.69 -10.53 -14.66
CA ASP A 19 1.55 -9.89 -15.32
C ASP A 19 0.30 -9.82 -14.44
N GLU A 20 0.09 -10.77 -13.52
CA GLU A 20 -1.02 -10.72 -12.56
C GLU A 20 -0.95 -9.53 -11.58
N ASP A 21 0.25 -9.03 -11.29
CA ASP A 21 0.47 -7.89 -10.40
C ASP A 21 0.18 -6.54 -11.07
N LEU A 22 -0.15 -6.52 -12.36
CA LEU A 22 -0.42 -5.29 -13.13
C LEU A 22 -1.91 -4.95 -13.24
N TRP A 23 -2.81 -5.89 -12.90
CA TRP A 23 -4.25 -5.75 -13.08
C TRP A 23 -5.00 -5.78 -11.75
N ALA A 24 -5.87 -4.80 -11.55
CA ALA A 24 -6.81 -4.74 -10.44
C ALA A 24 -8.23 -5.07 -10.93
N LYS A 25 -8.94 -5.94 -10.20
CA LYS A 25 -10.35 -6.24 -10.49
C LYS A 25 -11.27 -5.29 -9.71
N CYS A 26 -12.17 -4.61 -10.41
CA CYS A 26 -13.18 -3.76 -9.75
C CYS A 26 -14.22 -4.61 -9.01
N LYS A 27 -14.52 -4.25 -7.75
CA LYS A 27 -15.57 -4.95 -6.97
C LYS A 27 -16.99 -4.68 -7.47
N LYS A 28 -17.23 -3.53 -8.12
CA LYS A 28 -18.55 -3.10 -8.61
C LYS A 28 -18.83 -3.63 -10.02
N CYS A 29 -18.04 -3.24 -11.01
CA CYS A 29 -18.25 -3.64 -12.42
C CYS A 29 -17.57 -4.95 -12.82
N LYS A 30 -16.72 -5.54 -11.95
CA LYS A 30 -15.96 -6.79 -12.20
C LYS A 30 -14.91 -6.73 -13.32
N GLU A 31 -14.75 -5.58 -13.95
CA GLU A 31 -13.76 -5.38 -15.02
C GLU A 31 -12.32 -5.38 -14.49
N LYS A 32 -11.38 -5.77 -15.36
CA LYS A 32 -9.95 -5.69 -15.08
C LYS A 32 -9.43 -4.32 -15.51
N ILE A 33 -8.76 -3.63 -14.58
CA ILE A 33 -8.24 -2.29 -14.79
C ILE A 33 -6.73 -2.33 -14.57
N TYR A 34 -5.98 -1.63 -15.41
CA TYR A 34 -4.54 -1.53 -15.25
C TYR A 34 -4.20 -0.70 -14.01
N ILE A 35 -3.29 -1.16 -13.16
CA ILE A 35 -3.02 -0.49 -11.88
C ILE A 35 -2.46 0.92 -12.09
N ALA A 36 -1.64 1.15 -13.12
CA ALA A 36 -1.12 2.49 -13.38
C ALA A 36 -2.23 3.46 -13.79
N GLU A 37 -3.22 3.02 -14.58
CA GLU A 37 -4.38 3.84 -14.95
C GLU A 37 -5.21 4.19 -13.71
N LEU A 38 -5.37 3.20 -12.83
CA LEU A 38 -6.08 3.36 -11.56
C LEU A 38 -5.32 4.31 -10.61
N GLU A 39 -3.99 4.35 -10.65
CA GLU A 39 -3.17 5.31 -9.90
C GLU A 39 -3.26 6.73 -10.45
N THR A 40 -3.21 6.90 -11.77
CA THR A 40 -3.41 8.20 -12.42
C THR A 40 -4.83 8.74 -12.18
N ASN A 41 -5.82 7.86 -12.07
CA ASN A 41 -7.21 8.22 -11.78
C ASN A 41 -7.55 8.20 -10.28
N LEU A 42 -6.56 8.45 -9.41
CA LEU A 42 -6.75 8.63 -7.96
C LEU A 42 -7.46 7.46 -7.24
N LYS A 43 -7.20 6.23 -7.67
CA LYS A 43 -7.86 5.00 -7.21
C LYS A 43 -9.39 4.98 -7.46
N VAL A 44 -9.85 5.60 -8.53
CA VAL A 44 -11.26 5.55 -8.98
C VAL A 44 -11.38 4.69 -10.25
N CYS A 45 -12.41 3.84 -10.31
CA CYS A 45 -12.69 3.03 -11.49
C CYS A 45 -13.09 3.92 -12.68
N PRO A 46 -12.37 3.91 -13.81
CA PRO A 46 -12.70 4.75 -14.96
C PRO A 46 -14.02 4.33 -15.64
N LEU A 47 -14.48 3.09 -15.42
CA LEU A 47 -15.65 2.54 -16.10
C LEU A 47 -16.97 2.69 -15.34
N CYS A 48 -16.94 2.74 -14.00
CA CYS A 48 -18.15 2.74 -13.18
C CYS A 48 -18.11 3.67 -11.96
N ASP A 49 -17.06 4.48 -11.87
CA ASP A 49 -16.82 5.50 -10.83
C ASP A 49 -16.78 4.97 -9.39
N SER A 50 -16.62 3.65 -9.25
CA SER A 50 -16.42 3.02 -7.95
C SER A 50 -15.05 3.39 -7.39
N HIS A 51 -15.03 3.85 -6.15
CA HIS A 51 -13.80 4.15 -5.43
C HIS A 51 -13.15 2.86 -4.93
N PHE A 52 -11.84 2.74 -5.07
CA PHE A 52 -11.04 1.67 -4.49
C PHE A 52 -10.53 2.06 -3.11
N ARG A 53 -10.04 1.06 -2.36
CA ARG A 53 -9.28 1.34 -1.14
C ARG A 53 -8.02 2.12 -1.52
N LEU A 54 -7.79 3.20 -0.78
CA LEU A 54 -6.63 4.07 -0.89
C LEU A 54 -5.91 4.08 0.46
N GLU A 55 -4.59 4.11 0.44
CA GLU A 55 -3.80 4.21 1.67
C GLU A 55 -3.78 5.66 2.19
N THR A 56 -3.69 5.84 3.51
CA THR A 56 -3.74 7.17 4.14
C THR A 56 -2.63 8.09 3.61
N ARG A 57 -1.41 7.58 3.44
CA ARG A 57 -0.28 8.34 2.86
C ARG A 57 -0.56 8.76 1.42
N GLN A 58 -1.13 7.86 0.61
CA GLN A 58 -1.51 8.18 -0.77
C GLN A 58 -2.56 9.29 -0.79
N ARG A 59 -3.55 9.24 0.10
CA ARG A 59 -4.56 10.31 0.24
C ARG A 59 -3.93 11.66 0.59
N ILE A 60 -3.00 11.68 1.55
CA ILE A 60 -2.28 12.89 1.96
C ILE A 60 -1.55 13.51 0.76
N HIS A 61 -0.80 12.70 0.00
CA HIS A 61 -0.08 13.18 -1.20
C HIS A 61 -1.00 13.68 -2.33
N GLN A 62 -2.26 13.24 -2.38
CA GLN A 62 -3.23 13.71 -3.38
C GLN A 62 -3.85 15.07 -3.01
N LEU A 63 -3.84 15.43 -1.73
CA LEU A 63 -4.56 16.61 -1.22
C LEU A 63 -3.63 17.76 -0.83
N ILE A 64 -2.43 17.45 -0.37
CA ILE A 64 -1.51 18.41 0.23
C ILE A 64 -0.35 18.67 -0.73
N ASP A 65 0.09 19.92 -0.78
CA ASP A 65 1.24 20.32 -1.59
C ASP A 65 2.50 19.55 -1.20
N GLN A 66 3.32 19.24 -2.19
CA GLN A 66 4.54 18.47 -2.01
C GLN A 66 5.43 19.13 -0.94
N GLU A 67 5.97 18.29 -0.05
CA GLU A 67 6.89 18.69 1.04
C GLU A 67 6.30 19.64 2.10
N THR A 68 4.98 19.90 2.08
CA THR A 68 4.34 20.76 3.10
C THR A 68 3.69 19.97 4.24
N PHE A 69 3.42 18.67 4.05
CA PHE A 69 2.80 17.84 5.08
C PHE A 69 3.74 17.61 6.26
N LYS A 70 3.27 17.99 7.46
CA LYS A 70 3.94 17.72 8.72
C LYS A 70 3.03 16.85 9.59
N GLU A 71 3.45 15.62 9.84
CA GLU A 71 2.75 14.70 10.72
C GLU A 71 2.95 15.10 12.18
N HIS A 72 1.88 15.02 12.97
CA HIS A 72 1.89 15.28 14.40
C HIS A 72 1.72 13.95 15.15
N ASP A 73 2.36 13.83 16.32
CA ASP A 73 2.20 12.69 17.22
C ASP A 73 2.50 11.32 16.59
N GLN A 74 3.43 11.27 15.64
CA GLN A 74 3.78 10.07 14.88
C GLN A 74 4.10 8.84 15.77
N HIS A 75 4.61 9.05 16.98
CA HIS A 75 4.98 7.97 17.91
C HIS A 75 3.85 7.51 18.84
N LEU A 76 2.67 8.14 18.76
CA LEU A 76 1.51 7.76 19.56
C LEU A 76 1.05 6.36 19.19
N THR A 77 0.83 5.51 20.20
CA THR A 77 0.38 4.12 20.03
C THR A 77 -0.71 3.78 21.03
N SER A 78 -1.64 2.90 20.65
CA SER A 78 -2.72 2.50 21.54
C SER A 78 -2.19 1.72 22.75
N SER A 79 -2.64 2.11 23.94
CA SER A 79 -2.41 1.36 25.18
C SER A 79 -3.51 0.31 25.42
N ASP A 80 -3.31 -0.58 26.39
CA ASP A 80 -4.27 -1.65 26.73
C ASP A 80 -4.63 -1.60 28.23
N PRO A 81 -5.44 -0.63 28.66
CA PRO A 81 -5.84 -0.48 30.06
C PRO A 81 -6.78 -1.61 30.52
N LEU A 82 -7.57 -2.16 29.59
CA LEU A 82 -8.55 -3.22 29.87
C LEU A 82 -7.92 -4.63 29.91
N LYS A 83 -6.63 -4.76 29.53
CA LYS A 83 -5.95 -6.05 29.33
C LYS A 83 -6.77 -6.97 28.41
N PHE A 84 -7.32 -6.39 27.35
CA PHE A 84 -8.33 -7.04 26.52
C PHE A 84 -7.75 -8.23 25.75
N LYS A 85 -8.49 -9.32 25.76
CA LYS A 85 -8.11 -10.55 25.08
C LYS A 85 -9.33 -11.19 24.42
N ASP A 86 -9.23 -11.38 23.12
CA ASP A 86 -10.13 -12.21 22.34
C ASP A 86 -9.40 -13.51 21.92
N THR A 87 -9.38 -13.86 20.62
CA THR A 87 -8.51 -14.90 20.07
C THR A 87 -7.01 -14.56 20.18
N LYS A 88 -6.64 -13.28 20.22
CA LYS A 88 -5.26 -12.79 20.45
C LYS A 88 -5.29 -11.65 21.47
N LYS A 89 -4.22 -11.45 22.23
CA LYS A 89 -4.14 -10.28 23.12
C LYS A 89 -4.10 -9.01 22.26
N TYR A 90 -4.78 -7.96 22.72
CA TYR A 90 -4.85 -6.70 21.97
C TYR A 90 -3.45 -6.13 21.65
N LYS A 91 -2.53 -6.14 22.64
CA LYS A 91 -1.12 -5.74 22.44
C LYS A 91 -0.41 -6.50 21.32
N ASP A 92 -0.69 -7.80 21.18
CA ASP A 92 -0.04 -8.63 20.16
C ASP A 92 -0.58 -8.31 18.76
N ARG A 93 -1.87 -7.94 18.67
CA ARG A 93 -2.47 -7.45 17.42
C ARG A 93 -1.79 -6.16 16.97
N ILE A 94 -1.66 -5.16 17.85
CA ILE A 94 -0.98 -3.89 17.54
C ILE A 94 0.45 -4.13 17.06
N LYS A 95 1.24 -4.90 17.81
CA LYS A 95 2.62 -5.26 17.41
C LYS A 95 2.68 -5.92 16.04
N SER A 96 1.73 -6.79 15.72
CA SER A 96 1.69 -7.46 14.42
C SER A 96 1.33 -6.53 13.26
N LEU A 97 0.49 -5.51 13.50
CA LEU A 97 0.12 -4.51 12.49
C LEU A 97 1.29 -3.56 12.23
N ILE A 98 1.93 -3.06 13.29
CA ILE A 98 3.14 -2.21 13.18
C ILE A 98 4.26 -2.97 12.44
N LYS A 99 4.47 -4.27 12.74
CA LYS A 99 5.45 -5.09 12.03
C LYS A 99 5.12 -5.29 10.54
N LYS A 100 3.84 -5.21 10.15
CA LYS A 100 3.40 -5.25 8.75
C LYS A 100 3.59 -3.91 8.03
N GLY A 101 4.14 -2.90 8.69
CA GLY A 101 4.33 -1.55 8.12
C GLY A 101 3.06 -0.72 8.11
N ILE A 102 2.04 -1.11 8.88
CA ILE A 102 0.85 -0.27 9.10
C ILE A 102 1.26 0.84 10.09
N SER A 103 0.62 2.01 9.98
CA SER A 103 0.78 3.13 10.91
C SER A 103 0.52 2.71 12.36
N ASN A 104 1.04 3.49 13.31
CA ASN A 104 0.94 3.21 14.74
C ASN A 104 -0.51 3.17 15.24
N ASP A 105 -1.40 3.89 14.56
CA ASP A 105 -2.84 3.79 14.72
C ASP A 105 -3.54 3.91 13.35
N ALA A 106 -4.87 3.83 13.32
CA ALA A 106 -5.70 3.97 12.12
C ALA A 106 -5.82 5.42 11.60
N VAL A 107 -5.03 6.36 12.14
CA VAL A 107 -4.96 7.77 11.78
C VAL A 107 -3.51 8.18 11.51
N VAL A 108 -3.34 9.14 10.59
CA VAL A 108 -2.08 9.82 10.24
C VAL A 108 -2.38 11.30 10.13
#